data_AF-A0A173ZAQ2-F1
#
_entry.id   AF-A0A173ZAQ2-F1
#
_cell.length_a   1.000
_cell.length_b   1.000
_cell.length_c   1.000
_cell.angle_alpha   90.00
_cell.angle_beta   90.00
_cell.angle_gamma   90.00
#
_symmetry.space_group_name_H-M   'P 1'
#
loop_
_entity.id
_entity.type
_entity.pdbx_description
1 polymer ?
#
loop_
_entity_poly.entity_id
_entity_poly.type
_entity_poly.pdbx_seq_one_letter_code
_entity_poly.pdbx_strand_id
1 'polypeptide(L)'
;MLLQKEKQSIEEIGKKDKKIYERRKVSLSNIYDLLFPQKSRKYFRTNAKEHIGEVPSVKVSFCTSFRGKIKKGSLAVETALVLPLFFLGMVTLISFMDIYKLQTEHLTALCTKAKQAGMYAYLPGGDSVDDITLPDIYTYKPFGGLIPLPDVGVYNHVKVHAWTGTEFPDNEGEQGETEPMVYVTASGSVYHKNPGCSYLNVSLKQIPGSSAKSASNKYGEHYSACEICSRNQNPAGVVYVTEQGNRYHNLESCSGLKRSVRLVKASSVSEMGACSRCG
;
A
#
# COMPACT_ATOMS: atom_id res chain seq x y z
N MET A 1 14.85 -22.53 20.73
CA MET A 1 15.19 -22.80 19.31
C MET A 1 14.58 -21.80 18.32
N LEU A 2 13.39 -21.23 18.54
CA LEU A 2 12.77 -20.27 17.60
C LEU A 2 13.46 -18.89 17.58
N LEU A 3 13.81 -18.34 18.75
CA LEU A 3 14.52 -17.06 18.86
C LEU A 3 15.91 -17.03 18.20
N GLN A 4 16.55 -18.20 18.06
CA GLN A 4 17.87 -18.32 17.45
C GLN A 4 17.80 -18.35 15.92
N LYS A 5 16.72 -18.91 15.37
CA LYS A 5 16.40 -18.85 13.93
C LYS A 5 16.02 -17.44 13.48
N GLU A 6 15.34 -16.68 14.33
CA GLU A 6 14.92 -15.31 14.03
C GLU A 6 16.10 -14.31 14.10
N LYS A 7 17.03 -14.49 15.04
CA LYS A 7 18.28 -13.70 15.05
C LYS A 7 19.16 -13.98 13.84
N GLN A 8 19.22 -15.24 13.39
CA GLN A 8 19.95 -15.62 12.18
C GLN A 8 19.31 -15.04 10.91
N SER A 9 17.97 -14.98 10.82
CA SER A 9 17.30 -14.39 9.66
C SER A 9 17.54 -12.87 9.57
N ILE A 10 17.54 -12.17 10.71
CA ILE A 10 17.82 -10.72 10.77
C ILE A 10 19.27 -10.40 10.37
N GLU A 11 20.25 -11.19 10.81
CA GLU A 11 21.65 -11.04 10.38
C GLU A 11 21.85 -11.31 8.88
N GLU A 12 21.13 -12.28 8.32
CA GLU A 12 21.18 -12.57 6.88
C GLU A 12 20.57 -11.45 6.03
N ILE A 13 19.50 -10.81 6.53
CA ILE A 13 18.89 -9.64 5.88
C ILE A 13 19.90 -8.47 5.87
N GLY A 14 20.54 -8.16 7.01
CA GLY A 14 21.55 -7.10 7.09
C GLY A 14 22.78 -7.33 6.18
N LYS A 15 23.21 -8.60 6.01
CA LYS A 15 24.30 -8.95 5.06
C LYS A 15 23.87 -8.78 3.61
N LYS A 16 22.62 -9.09 3.25
CA LYS A 16 22.07 -8.87 1.91
C LYS A 16 21.98 -7.37 1.59
N ASP A 17 21.56 -6.55 2.55
CA ASP A 17 21.45 -5.10 2.39
C ASP A 17 22.82 -4.45 2.13
N LYS A 18 23.85 -4.84 2.88
CA LYS A 18 25.22 -4.34 2.68
C LYS A 18 25.78 -4.69 1.29
N LYS A 19 25.46 -5.89 0.79
CA LYS A 19 25.86 -6.37 -0.54
C LYS A 19 25.11 -5.70 -1.68
N ILE A 20 23.87 -5.25 -1.44
CA ILE A 20 23.06 -4.47 -2.38
C ILE A 20 23.56 -3.02 -2.42
N TYR A 21 23.89 -2.43 -1.27
CA TYR A 21 24.45 -1.08 -1.18
C TYR A 21 25.76 -0.95 -1.96
N GLU A 22 26.71 -1.88 -1.78
CA GLU A 22 27.98 -1.86 -2.51
C GLU A 22 27.81 -2.07 -4.02
N ARG A 23 26.86 -2.91 -4.45
CA ARG A 23 26.54 -3.06 -5.89
C ARG A 23 25.96 -1.78 -6.50
N ARG A 24 25.11 -1.06 -5.77
CA ARG A 24 24.58 0.26 -6.22
C ARG A 24 25.69 1.30 -6.31
N LYS A 25 26.65 1.32 -5.39
CA LYS A 25 27.79 2.26 -5.41
C LYS A 25 28.65 2.09 -6.68
N VAL A 26 28.91 0.84 -7.07
CA VAL A 26 29.65 0.52 -8.31
C VAL A 26 28.83 0.80 -9.58
N SER A 27 27.52 0.56 -9.54
CA SER A 27 26.65 0.88 -10.68
C SER A 27 26.50 2.40 -10.89
N LEU A 28 26.44 3.18 -9.82
CA LEU A 28 26.36 4.63 -9.89
C LEU A 28 27.69 5.25 -10.35
N SER A 29 28.84 4.72 -9.94
CA SER A 29 30.14 5.17 -10.47
C SER A 29 30.27 4.91 -11.96
N ASN A 30 29.80 3.74 -12.44
CA ASN A 30 29.82 3.41 -13.87
C ASN A 30 28.90 4.30 -14.70
N ILE A 31 27.74 4.70 -14.16
CA ILE A 31 26.81 5.64 -14.84
C ILE A 31 27.39 7.06 -14.85
N TYR A 32 28.06 7.49 -13.77
CA TYR A 32 28.74 8.78 -13.71
C TYR A 32 29.90 8.87 -14.72
N ASP A 33 30.68 7.80 -14.87
CA ASP A 33 31.76 7.71 -15.85
C ASP A 33 31.24 7.64 -17.30
N LEU A 34 30.04 7.10 -17.53
CA LEU A 34 29.36 7.07 -18.83
C LEU A 34 28.83 8.45 -19.25
N LEU A 35 28.37 9.24 -18.28
CA LEU A 35 27.87 10.60 -18.51
C LEU A 35 29.00 11.65 -18.58
N PHE A 36 30.18 11.37 -18.01
CA PHE A 36 31.33 12.28 -17.99
C PHE A 36 32.65 11.59 -18.38
N PRO A 37 32.93 11.41 -19.69
CA PRO A 37 34.17 10.78 -20.14
C PRO A 37 35.42 11.59 -19.74
N GLN A 38 36.43 10.84 -19.29
CA GLN A 38 37.70 11.17 -18.62
C GLN A 38 38.59 12.30 -19.20
N LYS A 39 38.19 13.02 -20.26
CA LYS A 39 39.05 13.98 -20.99
C LYS A 39 39.13 15.39 -20.38
N SER A 40 38.35 15.72 -19.35
CA SER A 40 38.44 17.02 -18.65
C SER A 40 39.34 17.01 -17.40
N ARG A 41 39.96 15.88 -17.06
CA ARG A 41 40.73 15.68 -15.82
C ARG A 41 42.08 16.41 -15.73
N LYS A 42 42.50 17.16 -16.75
CA LYS A 42 43.82 17.84 -16.80
C LYS A 42 43.83 19.33 -16.43
N TYR A 43 42.68 19.97 -16.23
CA TYR A 43 42.64 21.41 -15.90
C TYR A 43 42.34 21.74 -14.42
N PHE A 44 42.18 20.74 -13.55
CA PHE A 44 41.80 20.97 -12.15
C PHE A 44 42.70 20.26 -11.13
N ARG A 45 43.91 19.84 -11.52
CA ARG A 45 44.84 19.07 -10.65
C ARG A 45 46.06 19.85 -10.19
N THR A 46 45.95 21.16 -10.07
CA THR A 46 46.91 21.99 -9.34
C THR A 46 46.10 23.02 -8.56
N ASN A 47 46.32 23.09 -7.24
CA ASN A 47 45.66 23.96 -6.27
C ASN A 47 44.43 23.34 -5.58
N ALA A 48 44.67 22.40 -4.66
CA ALA A 48 43.92 22.27 -3.41
C ALA A 48 44.55 21.15 -2.58
N LYS A 49 45.77 21.39 -2.12
CA LYS A 49 46.32 20.71 -0.96
C LYS A 49 46.22 21.75 0.15
N GLU A 50 45.31 21.52 1.09
CA GLU A 50 45.31 21.99 2.50
C GLU A 50 43.91 22.35 3.06
N HIS A 51 43.64 21.73 4.22
CA HIS A 51 42.70 22.07 5.31
C HIS A 51 41.17 21.84 5.19
N ILE A 52 40.76 20.72 5.81
CA ILE A 52 39.69 20.51 6.82
C ILE A 52 38.62 21.60 6.96
N GLY A 53 37.34 21.19 6.80
CA GLY A 53 36.18 21.87 7.39
C GLY A 53 35.01 22.06 6.43
N GLU A 54 33.83 21.59 6.85
CA GLU A 54 32.48 21.91 6.34
C GLU A 54 32.00 21.27 5.02
N VAL A 55 30.83 20.63 5.11
CA VAL A 55 30.12 19.95 4.02
C VAL A 55 29.39 21.01 3.17
N PRO A 56 29.72 21.20 1.89
CA PRO A 56 28.97 22.13 1.06
C PRO A 56 27.71 21.46 0.53
N SER A 57 26.57 22.07 0.84
CA SER A 57 25.30 21.94 0.11
C SER A 57 25.58 22.05 -1.40
N VAL A 58 25.44 20.93 -2.12
CA VAL A 58 25.45 20.93 -3.58
C VAL A 58 24.14 21.58 -4.04
N LYS A 59 24.13 22.90 -4.15
CA LYS A 59 23.11 23.64 -4.88
C LYS A 59 23.30 23.34 -6.37
N VAL A 60 22.50 22.41 -6.89
CA VAL A 60 22.40 22.18 -8.33
C VAL A 60 21.54 23.30 -8.94
N SER A 61 22.11 24.50 -9.06
CA SER A 61 21.48 25.59 -9.82
C SER A 61 21.79 25.39 -11.30
N PHE A 62 20.83 24.82 -12.02
CA PHE A 62 20.89 24.65 -13.48
C PHE A 62 20.64 25.97 -14.25
N CYS A 63 20.48 27.10 -13.55
CA CYS A 63 20.02 28.36 -14.13
C CYS A 63 21.12 29.36 -14.54
N THR A 64 22.41 29.03 -14.45
CA THR A 64 23.49 29.98 -14.82
C THR A 64 24.15 29.73 -16.18
N SER A 65 23.95 28.58 -16.83
CA SER A 65 24.59 28.29 -18.12
C SER A 65 23.78 28.66 -19.37
N PHE A 66 22.47 28.91 -19.26
CA PHE A 66 21.62 29.21 -20.43
C PHE A 66 21.30 30.69 -20.67
N ARG A 67 21.75 31.60 -19.79
CA ARG A 67 21.41 33.04 -19.89
C ARG A 67 22.33 33.85 -20.81
N GLY A 68 23.38 33.24 -21.37
CA GLY A 68 24.44 33.98 -22.07
C GLY A 68 24.35 34.09 -23.60
N LYS A 69 23.59 33.25 -24.31
CA LYS A 69 23.63 33.20 -25.80
C LYS A 69 22.33 32.73 -26.47
N ILE A 70 21.18 33.34 -26.15
CA ILE A 70 19.98 33.14 -26.98
C ILE A 70 20.02 34.22 -28.08
N LYS A 71 20.58 33.87 -29.25
CA LYS A 71 20.39 34.70 -30.46
C LYS A 71 18.91 34.62 -30.87
N LYS A 72 18.31 35.75 -31.27
CA LYS A 72 16.92 35.80 -31.79
C LYS A 72 16.75 34.77 -32.91
N GLY A 73 15.91 33.76 -32.69
CA GLY A 73 15.58 32.73 -33.67
C GLY A 73 14.48 33.17 -34.62
N SER A 74 14.26 32.42 -35.70
CA SER A 74 13.08 32.60 -36.56
C SER A 74 11.84 32.04 -35.86
N LEU A 75 10.67 32.67 -36.07
CA LEU A 75 9.36 32.27 -35.51
C LEU A 75 9.07 30.76 -35.65
N ALA A 76 9.53 30.14 -36.75
CA ALA A 76 9.35 28.71 -37.00
C ALA A 76 10.24 27.81 -36.11
N VAL A 77 11.42 28.28 -35.70
CA VAL A 77 12.34 27.53 -34.81
C VAL A 77 11.84 27.57 -33.38
N GLU A 78 11.25 28.69 -32.98
CA GLU A 78 10.64 28.83 -31.65
C GLU A 78 9.43 27.89 -31.50
N THR A 79 8.53 27.85 -32.49
CA THR A 79 7.36 26.95 -32.45
C THR A 79 7.75 25.47 -32.56
N ALA A 80 8.77 25.12 -33.34
CA ALA A 80 9.27 23.75 -33.47
C ALA A 80 9.85 23.19 -32.16
N LEU A 81 10.31 24.03 -31.24
CA LEU A 81 10.80 23.61 -29.91
C LEU A 81 9.71 23.66 -28.83
N VAL A 82 8.75 24.57 -28.93
CA VAL A 82 7.66 24.68 -27.95
C VAL A 82 6.77 23.45 -27.95
N LEU A 83 6.43 22.90 -29.14
CA LEU A 83 5.50 21.77 -29.23
C LEU A 83 6.07 20.47 -28.61
N PRO A 84 7.32 20.03 -28.90
CA PRO A 84 7.91 18.87 -28.23
C PRO A 84 8.10 19.08 -26.72
N LEU A 85 8.44 20.30 -26.28
CA LEU A 85 8.56 20.60 -24.84
C LEU A 85 7.21 20.51 -24.13
N PHE A 86 6.13 20.95 -24.78
CA PHE A 86 4.78 20.83 -24.24
C PHE A 86 4.37 19.35 -24.09
N PHE A 87 4.57 18.52 -25.11
CA PHE A 87 4.27 17.09 -25.02
C PHE A 87 5.18 16.37 -24.01
N LEU A 88 6.45 16.73 -23.93
CA LEU A 88 7.35 16.23 -22.90
C LEU A 88 6.82 16.58 -21.51
N GLY A 89 6.38 17.83 -21.30
CA GLY A 89 5.74 18.27 -20.05
C GLY A 89 4.50 17.44 -19.71
N MET A 90 3.60 17.24 -20.68
CA MET A 90 2.40 16.41 -20.48
C MET A 90 2.74 14.96 -20.11
N VAL A 91 3.72 14.34 -20.79
CA VAL A 91 4.17 12.97 -20.49
C VAL A 91 4.78 12.90 -19.08
N THR A 92 5.57 13.90 -18.68
CA THR A 92 6.12 13.94 -17.31
C THR A 92 5.05 14.11 -16.24
N LEU A 93 4.01 14.91 -16.47
CA LEU A 93 2.91 15.06 -15.50
C LEU A 93 2.09 13.76 -15.37
N ILE A 94 1.83 13.08 -16.48
CA ILE A 94 1.15 11.78 -16.46
C ILE A 94 1.99 10.75 -15.70
N SER A 95 3.30 10.67 -15.94
CA SER A 95 4.16 9.72 -15.22
C SER A 95 4.24 10.01 -13.72
N PHE A 96 4.24 11.28 -13.30
CA PHE A 96 4.11 11.63 -11.89
C PHE A 96 2.79 11.15 -11.29
N MET A 97 1.67 11.34 -11.98
CA MET A 97 0.36 10.88 -11.49
C MET A 97 0.31 9.36 -11.28
N ASP A 98 0.93 8.59 -12.18
CA ASP A 98 0.98 7.13 -12.04
C ASP A 98 1.88 6.69 -10.87
N ILE A 99 3.01 7.38 -10.64
CA ILE A 99 3.86 7.18 -9.45
C ILE A 99 3.06 7.45 -8.18
N TYR A 100 2.34 8.58 -8.12
CA TYR A 100 1.54 8.94 -6.97
C TYR A 100 0.45 7.91 -6.69
N LYS A 101 -0.27 7.43 -7.72
CA LYS A 101 -1.27 6.37 -7.57
C LYS A 101 -0.67 5.13 -6.94
N LEU A 102 0.43 4.62 -7.49
CA LEU A 102 1.09 3.44 -6.96
C LEU A 102 1.54 3.65 -5.50
N GLN A 103 2.14 4.80 -5.21
CA GLN A 103 2.58 5.11 -3.85
C GLN A 103 1.40 5.15 -2.88
N THR A 104 0.26 5.72 -3.29
CA THR A 104 -0.95 5.75 -2.46
C THR A 104 -1.56 4.37 -2.26
N GLU A 105 -1.57 3.51 -3.27
CA GLU A 105 -2.06 2.12 -3.15
C GLU A 105 -1.19 1.32 -2.18
N HIS A 106 0.13 1.35 -2.33
CA HIS A 106 1.06 0.68 -1.43
C HIS A 106 0.94 1.21 0.01
N LEU A 107 0.90 2.53 0.19
CA LEU A 107 0.82 3.13 1.53
C LEU A 107 -0.51 2.80 2.22
N THR A 108 -1.64 2.88 1.50
CA THR A 108 -2.96 2.55 2.06
C THR A 108 -3.06 1.08 2.40
N ALA A 109 -2.56 0.17 1.55
CA ALA A 109 -2.51 -1.26 1.81
C ALA A 109 -1.59 -1.61 3.00
N LEU A 110 -0.45 -0.95 3.14
CA LEU A 110 0.44 -1.13 4.29
C LEU A 110 -0.24 -0.64 5.58
N CYS A 111 -0.89 0.53 5.53
CA CYS A 111 -1.59 1.11 6.67
C CYS A 111 -2.76 0.23 7.16
N THR A 112 -3.54 -0.37 6.25
CA THR A 112 -4.63 -1.28 6.63
C THR A 112 -4.09 -2.56 7.27
N LYS A 113 -3.05 -3.17 6.70
CA LYS A 113 -2.37 -4.35 7.29
C LYS A 113 -1.78 -4.03 8.65
N ALA A 114 -1.10 -2.90 8.78
CA ALA A 114 -0.52 -2.46 10.05
C ALA A 114 -1.62 -2.28 11.10
N LYS A 115 -2.70 -1.55 10.80
CA LYS A 115 -3.84 -1.38 11.71
C LYS A 115 -4.46 -2.71 12.14
N GLN A 116 -4.62 -3.66 11.22
CA GLN A 116 -5.11 -5.00 11.55
C GLN A 116 -4.13 -5.73 12.46
N ALA A 117 -2.82 -5.70 12.18
CA ALA A 117 -1.81 -6.29 13.03
C ALA A 117 -1.79 -5.66 14.44
N GLY A 118 -1.93 -4.32 14.53
CA GLY A 118 -2.06 -3.59 15.79
C GLY A 118 -3.27 -4.01 16.62
N MET A 119 -4.39 -4.33 15.97
CA MET A 119 -5.60 -4.81 16.64
C MET A 119 -5.48 -6.25 17.15
N TYR A 120 -4.74 -7.12 16.44
CA TYR A 120 -4.58 -8.53 16.82
C TYR A 120 -3.34 -8.83 17.65
N ALA A 121 -2.41 -7.88 17.80
CA ALA A 121 -1.24 -8.03 18.64
C ALA A 121 -1.62 -7.88 20.12
N TYR A 122 -2.43 -8.80 20.63
CA TYR A 122 -2.55 -9.02 22.05
C TYR A 122 -1.39 -9.93 22.46
N LEU A 123 -0.37 -9.39 23.11
CA LEU A 123 0.72 -10.17 23.69
C LEU A 123 0.32 -10.57 25.12
N PRO A 124 -0.03 -11.85 25.38
CA PRO A 124 -0.25 -12.32 26.73
C PRO A 124 1.12 -12.51 27.39
N GLY A 125 1.67 -11.43 27.93
CA GLY A 125 2.98 -11.48 28.58
C GLY A 125 3.73 -10.16 28.52
N GLY A 126 3.38 -9.24 29.41
CA GLY A 126 4.36 -8.54 30.26
C GLY A 126 5.44 -7.67 29.64
N ASP A 127 5.39 -7.33 28.36
CA ASP A 127 6.17 -6.23 27.78
C ASP A 127 5.32 -5.63 26.65
N SER A 128 4.58 -4.57 26.96
CA SER A 128 3.72 -3.91 25.98
C SER A 128 4.61 -3.30 24.91
N VAL A 129 4.74 -3.98 23.78
CA VAL A 129 5.29 -3.34 22.58
C VAL A 129 4.21 -2.37 22.12
N ASP A 130 4.30 -1.13 22.63
CA ASP A 130 3.33 -0.05 22.39
C ASP A 130 3.14 0.24 20.89
N ASP A 131 4.12 -0.16 20.07
CA ASP A 131 4.24 0.18 18.66
C ASP A 131 4.70 -0.99 17.77
N ILE A 132 3.92 -1.27 16.72
CA ILE A 132 4.26 -2.26 15.70
C ILE A 132 4.70 -1.54 14.43
N THR A 133 5.86 -1.92 13.90
CA THR A 133 6.40 -1.38 12.64
C THR A 133 6.35 -2.41 11.52
N LEU A 134 5.67 -2.10 10.41
CA LEU A 134 5.66 -2.94 9.21
C LEU A 134 6.47 -2.26 8.09
N PRO A 135 7.52 -2.90 7.56
CA PRO A 135 8.23 -2.44 6.38
C PRO A 135 7.54 -2.90 5.08
N ASP A 136 7.55 -2.05 4.05
CA ASP A 136 7.18 -2.38 2.67
C ASP A 136 8.31 -1.97 1.72
N ILE A 137 8.72 -2.91 0.87
CA ILE A 137 9.77 -2.71 -0.13
C ILE A 137 9.19 -3.09 -1.48
N TYR A 138 9.07 -2.11 -2.36
CA TYR A 138 8.59 -2.34 -3.71
C TYR A 138 9.46 -1.63 -4.73
N THR A 139 9.51 -2.20 -5.92
CA THR A 139 10.27 -1.65 -7.04
C THR A 139 9.28 -1.16 -8.07
N TYR A 140 9.36 0.12 -8.42
CA TYR A 140 8.51 0.71 -9.45
C TYR A 140 9.31 0.94 -10.74
N LYS A 141 8.67 0.56 -11.84
CA LYS A 141 9.14 0.85 -13.20
C LYS A 141 8.39 2.06 -13.71
N PRO A 142 9.02 3.24 -13.81
CA PRO A 142 8.36 4.40 -14.38
C PRO A 142 7.93 4.14 -15.81
N PHE A 143 6.68 4.52 -16.11
CA PHE A 143 6.19 4.51 -17.48
C PHE A 143 6.94 5.59 -18.26
N GLY A 144 7.84 5.17 -19.16
CA GLY A 144 8.72 6.04 -19.91
C GLY A 144 8.74 5.65 -21.39
N GLY A 145 7.94 6.35 -22.19
CA GLY A 145 8.09 6.34 -23.65
C GLY A 145 9.48 6.83 -24.08
N LEU A 146 9.99 6.25 -25.16
CA LEU A 146 11.28 6.51 -25.83
C LEU A 146 12.58 6.25 -25.04
N ILE A 147 12.60 6.33 -23.70
CA ILE A 147 13.81 6.09 -22.90
C ILE A 147 13.52 5.10 -21.75
N PRO A 148 14.12 3.89 -21.74
CA PRO A 148 13.98 2.96 -20.63
C PRO A 148 14.71 3.51 -19.40
N LEU A 149 13.94 3.86 -18.38
CA LEU A 149 14.47 4.32 -17.09
C LEU A 149 14.72 3.11 -16.17
N PRO A 150 15.77 3.15 -15.33
CA PRO A 150 16.06 2.08 -14.39
C PRO A 150 14.99 1.98 -13.30
N ASP A 151 14.79 0.76 -12.84
CA ASP A 151 13.92 0.42 -11.72
C ASP A 151 14.30 1.19 -10.44
N VAL A 152 13.33 1.88 -9.84
CA VAL A 152 13.52 2.61 -8.58
C VAL A 152 12.93 1.79 -7.43
N GLY A 153 13.77 1.41 -6.48
CA GLY A 153 13.33 0.75 -5.24
C GLY A 153 12.88 1.78 -4.21
N VAL A 154 11.63 1.65 -3.76
CA VAL A 154 11.03 2.48 -2.70
C VAL A 154 10.97 1.68 -1.41
N TYR A 155 11.35 2.33 -0.31
CA TYR A 155 11.34 1.75 1.04
C TYR A 155 10.39 2.58 1.91
N ASN A 156 9.29 1.97 2.32
CA ASN A 156 8.31 2.58 3.22
C ASN A 156 8.23 1.78 4.51
N HIS A 157 7.90 2.45 5.61
CA HIS A 157 7.55 1.80 6.86
C HIS A 157 6.37 2.51 7.48
N VAL A 158 5.50 1.76 8.14
CA VAL A 158 4.36 2.30 8.90
C VAL A 158 4.48 1.81 10.32
N LYS A 159 4.36 2.74 11.26
CA LYS A 159 4.33 2.50 12.69
C LYS A 159 2.90 2.71 13.18
N VAL A 160 2.35 1.74 13.89
CA VAL A 160 1.02 1.83 14.49
C VAL A 160 1.09 1.44 15.96
N HIS A 161 0.28 2.10 16.77
CA HIS A 161 0.10 1.70 18.16
C HIS A 161 -0.66 0.38 18.23
N ALA A 162 -0.20 -0.54 19.07
CA ALA A 162 -0.94 -1.76 19.37
C ALA A 162 -2.18 -1.42 20.21
N TRP A 163 -3.26 -2.17 20.01
CA TRP A 163 -4.44 -2.03 20.86
C TRP A 163 -4.18 -2.68 22.22
N THR A 164 -3.74 -1.87 23.18
CA THR A 164 -3.77 -2.20 24.60
C THR A 164 -5.18 -1.86 25.09
N GLY A 165 -6.00 -2.86 25.39
CA GLY A 165 -7.35 -2.61 25.90
C GLY A 165 -7.34 -1.72 27.16
N THR A 166 -8.48 -1.16 27.53
CA THR A 166 -8.63 -0.55 28.85
C THR A 166 -8.70 -1.65 29.89
N GLU A 167 -7.65 -1.77 30.69
CA GLU A 167 -7.69 -2.54 31.94
C GLU A 167 -8.69 -1.83 32.86
N PHE A 168 -9.86 -2.44 33.06
CA PHE A 168 -10.72 -2.00 34.15
C PHE A 168 -10.06 -2.49 35.44
N PRO A 169 -9.74 -1.61 36.40
CA PRO A 169 -9.36 -2.08 37.72
C PRO A 169 -10.59 -2.77 38.29
N ASP A 170 -10.61 -4.10 38.20
CA ASP A 170 -11.64 -4.92 38.81
C ASP A 170 -11.66 -4.57 40.31
N ASN A 171 -12.83 -4.18 40.82
CA ASN A 171 -13.07 -4.23 42.27
C ASN A 171 -12.77 -5.66 42.72
N GLU A 172 -11.85 -5.81 43.67
CA GLU A 172 -11.41 -7.04 44.36
C GLU A 172 -12.41 -8.22 44.32
N GLY A 173 -12.47 -8.93 43.19
CA GLY A 173 -13.38 -10.04 42.99
C GLY A 173 -12.94 -10.86 41.80
N GLU A 174 -12.39 -12.03 42.09
CA GLU A 174 -12.06 -13.17 41.22
C GLU A 174 -11.71 -12.84 39.77
N GLN A 175 -10.46 -13.15 39.38
CA GLN A 175 -10.05 -13.32 37.97
C GLN A 175 -11.05 -14.25 37.28
N GLY A 176 -12.07 -13.65 36.65
CA GLY A 176 -13.03 -14.38 35.84
C GLY A 176 -12.24 -15.12 34.77
N GLU A 177 -12.47 -16.43 34.68
CA GLU A 177 -11.86 -17.29 33.68
C GLU A 177 -11.90 -16.60 32.31
N THR A 178 -10.80 -16.65 31.55
CA THR A 178 -10.74 -16.10 30.20
C THR A 178 -11.74 -16.82 29.32
N GLU A 179 -12.97 -16.32 29.26
CA GLU A 179 -14.03 -16.91 28.46
C GLU A 179 -13.74 -16.68 26.97
N PRO A 180 -13.92 -17.71 26.13
CA PRO A 180 -13.69 -17.57 24.70
C PRO A 180 -14.68 -16.57 24.09
N MET A 181 -14.16 -15.60 23.34
CA MET A 181 -14.95 -14.59 22.65
C MET A 181 -15.35 -15.08 21.25
N VAL A 182 -16.60 -14.86 20.86
CA VAL A 182 -17.16 -15.26 19.56
C VAL A 182 -17.75 -14.06 18.82
N TYR A 183 -17.73 -14.12 17.50
CA TYR A 183 -18.26 -13.10 16.61
C TYR A 183 -19.70 -13.40 16.25
N VAL A 184 -20.58 -12.41 16.43
CA VAL A 184 -22.02 -12.53 16.15
C VAL A 184 -22.45 -11.35 15.30
N THR A 185 -23.34 -11.59 14.34
CA THR A 185 -23.95 -10.50 13.56
C THR A 185 -25.25 -10.04 14.21
N ALA A 186 -25.61 -8.77 14.09
CA ALA A 186 -26.80 -8.20 14.73
C ALA A 186 -28.11 -8.95 14.39
N SER A 187 -28.20 -9.53 13.20
CA SER A 187 -29.36 -10.28 12.70
C SER A 187 -29.10 -11.77 12.47
N GLY A 188 -27.92 -12.29 12.85
CA GLY A 188 -27.55 -13.68 12.60
C GLY A 188 -28.07 -14.62 13.68
N SER A 189 -28.29 -15.88 13.31
CA SER A 189 -28.69 -16.97 14.22
C SER A 189 -27.53 -17.90 14.61
N VAL A 190 -26.32 -17.62 14.09
CA VAL A 190 -25.11 -18.42 14.35
C VAL A 190 -23.97 -17.56 14.88
N TYR A 191 -23.11 -18.17 15.70
CA TYR A 191 -21.86 -17.57 16.13
C TYR A 191 -20.68 -18.06 15.29
N HIS A 192 -19.63 -17.25 15.22
CA HIS A 192 -18.42 -17.51 14.46
C HIS A 192 -17.20 -17.42 15.37
N LYS A 193 -16.23 -18.34 15.25
CA LYS A 193 -14.95 -18.25 15.97
C LYS A 193 -13.88 -17.48 15.19
N ASN A 194 -13.99 -17.42 13.86
CA ASN A 194 -13.03 -16.76 12.98
C ASN A 194 -13.60 -15.46 12.37
N PRO A 195 -12.99 -14.29 12.59
CA PRO A 195 -13.44 -13.02 11.98
C PRO A 195 -13.33 -13.02 10.46
N GLY A 196 -12.40 -13.80 9.90
CA GLY A 196 -12.20 -13.98 8.47
C GLY A 196 -13.18 -14.96 7.82
N CYS A 197 -14.22 -15.42 8.54
CA CYS A 197 -15.25 -16.26 7.96
C CYS A 197 -15.89 -15.54 6.76
N SER A 198 -16.02 -16.22 5.62
CA SER A 198 -16.62 -15.67 4.39
C SER A 198 -18.07 -15.18 4.57
N TYR A 199 -18.77 -15.64 5.61
CA TYR A 199 -20.12 -15.16 5.94
C TYR A 199 -20.11 -13.82 6.69
N LEU A 200 -19.00 -13.50 7.38
CA LEU A 200 -18.78 -12.22 8.05
C LEU A 200 -18.06 -11.24 7.11
N ASN A 201 -16.94 -11.69 6.53
CA ASN A 201 -16.08 -10.90 5.66
C ASN A 201 -16.35 -11.25 4.19
N VAL A 202 -17.26 -10.51 3.59
CA VAL A 202 -17.69 -10.72 2.19
C VAL A 202 -16.72 -10.01 1.25
N SER A 203 -16.13 -10.75 0.30
CA SER A 203 -15.27 -10.18 -0.74
C SER A 203 -16.11 -9.48 -1.82
N LEU A 204 -15.90 -8.17 -1.95
CA LEU A 204 -16.54 -7.34 -2.97
C LEU A 204 -15.68 -7.26 -4.23
N LYS A 205 -16.30 -7.44 -5.38
CA LYS A 205 -15.70 -7.22 -6.70
C LYS A 205 -16.44 -6.10 -7.42
N GLN A 206 -15.70 -5.19 -8.03
CA GLN A 206 -16.24 -4.14 -8.87
C GLN A 206 -16.28 -4.61 -10.32
N ILE A 207 -17.43 -4.44 -10.97
CA ILE A 207 -17.61 -4.73 -12.40
C ILE A 207 -18.27 -3.52 -13.09
N PRO A 208 -17.99 -3.27 -14.39
CA PRO A 208 -18.68 -2.22 -15.11
C PRO A 208 -20.17 -2.56 -15.24
N GLY A 209 -21.05 -1.59 -15.02
CA GLY A 209 -22.51 -1.83 -15.04
C GLY A 209 -23.05 -2.36 -16.36
N SER A 210 -22.39 -2.04 -17.46
CA SER A 210 -22.69 -2.61 -18.78
C SER A 210 -22.56 -4.15 -18.81
N SER A 211 -21.63 -4.70 -18.03
CA SER A 211 -21.41 -6.15 -17.91
C SER A 211 -22.26 -6.82 -16.83
N ALA A 212 -22.94 -6.06 -15.97
CA ALA A 212 -23.63 -6.61 -14.81
C ALA A 212 -24.71 -7.63 -15.18
N LYS A 213 -25.41 -7.42 -16.31
CA LYS A 213 -26.46 -8.30 -16.81
C LYS A 213 -25.93 -9.61 -17.42
N SER A 214 -24.73 -9.59 -17.98
CA SER A 214 -24.10 -10.76 -18.61
C SER A 214 -23.12 -11.49 -17.68
N ALA A 215 -22.65 -10.83 -16.63
CA ALA A 215 -21.80 -11.44 -15.63
C ALA A 215 -22.59 -12.44 -14.77
N SER A 216 -21.91 -13.52 -14.41
CA SER A 216 -22.43 -14.55 -13.52
C SER A 216 -21.52 -14.73 -12.31
N ASN A 217 -22.10 -15.27 -11.24
CA ASN A 217 -21.37 -15.66 -10.04
C ASN A 217 -20.57 -16.95 -10.27
N LYS A 218 -19.86 -17.42 -9.24
CA LYS A 218 -19.06 -18.65 -9.30
C LYS A 218 -19.89 -19.90 -9.64
N TYR A 219 -21.19 -19.84 -9.39
CA TYR A 219 -22.16 -20.92 -9.61
C TYR A 219 -22.88 -20.80 -10.96
N GLY A 220 -22.57 -19.78 -11.78
CA GLY A 220 -23.18 -19.56 -13.09
C GLY A 220 -24.47 -18.75 -13.07
N GLU A 221 -24.93 -18.29 -11.90
CA GLU A 221 -26.15 -17.48 -11.79
C GLU A 221 -25.89 -16.03 -12.18
N HIS A 222 -26.79 -15.43 -12.96
CA HIS A 222 -26.70 -14.04 -13.37
C HIS A 222 -26.98 -13.07 -12.21
N TYR A 223 -26.30 -11.92 -12.22
CA TYR A 223 -26.55 -10.89 -11.21
C TYR A 223 -27.86 -10.13 -11.48
N SER A 224 -28.75 -10.18 -10.50
CA SER A 224 -30.01 -9.44 -10.46
C SER A 224 -29.89 -8.15 -9.66
N ALA A 225 -30.83 -7.22 -9.82
CA ALA A 225 -30.81 -5.95 -9.08
C ALA A 225 -31.02 -6.18 -7.58
N CYS A 226 -30.22 -5.52 -6.74
CA CYS A 226 -30.49 -5.46 -5.32
C CYS A 226 -31.80 -4.70 -5.04
N GLU A 227 -32.65 -5.27 -4.18
CA GLU A 227 -33.94 -4.71 -3.75
C GLU A 227 -33.81 -3.42 -2.91
N ILE A 228 -32.64 -3.17 -2.33
CA ILE A 228 -32.41 -2.05 -1.42
C ILE A 228 -31.78 -0.88 -2.17
N CYS A 229 -30.62 -1.10 -2.81
CA CYS A 229 -29.85 -0.01 -3.43
C CYS A 229 -30.05 0.15 -4.93
N SER A 230 -30.66 -0.83 -5.61
CA SER A 230 -30.77 -0.87 -7.08
C SER A 230 -32.21 -1.08 -7.55
N ARG A 231 -33.20 -0.90 -6.68
CA ARG A 231 -34.62 -1.07 -7.00
C ARG A 231 -35.03 -0.07 -8.09
N ASN A 232 -35.52 -0.59 -9.21
CA ASN A 232 -35.94 0.19 -10.38
C ASN A 232 -34.86 1.10 -10.98
N GLN A 233 -33.58 0.84 -10.69
CA GLN A 233 -32.46 1.59 -11.25
C GLN A 233 -31.68 0.71 -12.21
N ASN A 234 -31.18 1.30 -13.29
CA ASN A 234 -30.21 0.65 -14.14
C ASN A 234 -28.86 0.49 -13.40
N PRO A 235 -28.02 -0.47 -13.81
CA PRO A 235 -26.66 -0.58 -13.30
C PRO A 235 -25.92 0.75 -13.46
N ALA A 236 -25.31 1.25 -12.38
CA ALA A 236 -24.44 2.43 -12.43
C ALA A 236 -23.18 2.14 -13.26
N GLY A 237 -22.34 3.15 -13.53
CA GLY A 237 -21.11 2.97 -14.31
C GLY A 237 -20.22 1.83 -13.78
N VAL A 238 -20.12 1.71 -12.46
CA VAL A 238 -19.53 0.58 -11.74
C VAL A 238 -20.55 0.05 -10.75
N VAL A 239 -20.67 -1.27 -10.66
CA VAL A 239 -21.49 -1.96 -9.66
C VAL A 239 -20.65 -2.93 -8.84
N TYR A 240 -21.11 -3.19 -7.62
CA TYR A 240 -20.48 -4.07 -6.66
C TYR A 240 -21.21 -5.40 -6.66
N VAL A 241 -20.44 -6.49 -6.80
CA VAL A 241 -20.94 -7.87 -6.77
C VAL A 241 -20.10 -8.71 -5.81
N THR A 242 -20.64 -9.86 -5.42
CA THR A 242 -19.94 -10.84 -4.58
C THR A 242 -19.87 -12.16 -5.34
N GLU A 243 -18.79 -12.93 -5.19
CA GLU A 243 -18.61 -14.17 -5.96
C GLU A 243 -19.65 -15.26 -5.63
N GLN A 244 -20.18 -15.23 -4.41
CA GLN A 244 -21.17 -16.20 -3.91
C GLN A 244 -22.60 -15.68 -4.02
N GLY A 245 -22.81 -14.36 -4.12
CA GLY A 245 -24.15 -13.78 -4.25
C GLY A 245 -24.62 -13.73 -5.69
N ASN A 246 -25.90 -13.43 -5.87
CA ASN A 246 -26.56 -13.31 -7.18
C ASN A 246 -27.18 -11.93 -7.40
N ARG A 247 -26.74 -10.92 -6.63
CA ARG A 247 -27.24 -9.54 -6.73
C ARG A 247 -26.10 -8.56 -6.99
N TYR A 248 -26.35 -7.58 -7.84
CA TYR A 248 -25.49 -6.42 -8.01
C TYR A 248 -26.00 -5.24 -7.19
N HIS A 249 -25.06 -4.41 -6.74
CA HIS A 249 -25.32 -3.26 -5.90
C HIS A 249 -24.72 -2.00 -6.54
N ASN A 250 -25.50 -0.92 -6.61
CA ASN A 250 -25.00 0.37 -7.09
C ASN A 250 -24.18 1.10 -6.00
N LEU A 251 -24.37 0.76 -4.73
CA LEU A 251 -23.71 1.38 -3.58
C LEU A 251 -22.94 0.33 -2.79
N GLU A 252 -21.67 0.60 -2.51
CA GLU A 252 -20.84 -0.20 -1.59
C GLU A 252 -21.42 -0.17 -0.16
N SER A 253 -22.07 0.94 0.20
CA SER A 253 -22.65 1.17 1.52
C SER A 253 -23.98 0.44 1.77
N CYS A 254 -24.47 -0.35 0.81
CA CYS A 254 -25.73 -1.07 0.92
C CYS A 254 -25.76 -1.98 2.17
N SER A 255 -26.84 -1.90 2.94
CA SER A 255 -27.07 -2.78 4.10
C SER A 255 -27.13 -4.27 3.74
N GLY A 256 -27.46 -4.59 2.47
CA GLY A 256 -27.39 -5.97 1.96
C GLY A 256 -25.97 -6.52 1.84
N LEU A 257 -24.95 -5.64 1.74
CA LEU A 257 -23.53 -6.00 1.69
C LEU A 257 -22.87 -5.92 3.07
N LYS A 258 -23.25 -4.93 3.87
CA LYS A 258 -22.66 -4.71 5.21
C LYS A 258 -23.19 -5.71 6.23
N ARG A 259 -22.28 -6.32 6.99
CA ARG A 259 -22.59 -7.12 8.18
C ARG A 259 -22.04 -6.40 9.41
N SER A 260 -22.92 -5.95 10.30
CA SER A 260 -22.52 -5.40 11.60
C SER A 260 -22.16 -6.55 12.53
N VAL A 261 -20.86 -6.75 12.74
CA VAL A 261 -20.30 -7.80 13.60
C VAL A 261 -19.98 -7.23 14.97
N ARG A 262 -20.37 -7.94 16.03
CA ARG A 262 -20.00 -7.66 17.43
C ARG A 262 -19.26 -8.86 18.01
N LEU A 263 -18.34 -8.59 18.92
CA LEU A 263 -17.61 -9.62 19.67
C LEU A 263 -18.29 -9.79 21.04
N VAL A 264 -18.68 -11.01 21.38
CA VAL A 264 -19.43 -11.31 22.62
C VAL A 264 -18.87 -12.58 23.27
N LYS A 265 -19.00 -12.72 24.59
CA LYS A 265 -18.58 -13.92 25.35
C LYS A 265 -19.37 -15.15 24.88
N ALA A 266 -18.73 -16.30 24.70
CA ALA A 266 -19.40 -17.53 24.25
C ALA A 266 -20.57 -17.96 25.17
N SER A 267 -20.44 -17.71 26.48
CA SER A 267 -21.49 -17.97 27.48
C SER A 267 -22.80 -17.25 27.19
N SER A 268 -22.74 -16.02 26.67
CA SER A 268 -23.92 -15.21 26.34
C SER A 268 -24.67 -15.66 25.08
N VAL A 269 -24.10 -16.62 24.34
CA VAL A 269 -24.58 -17.04 23.02
C VAL A 269 -24.94 -18.53 22.99
N SER A 270 -25.25 -19.10 24.16
CA SER A 270 -25.56 -20.53 24.34
C SER A 270 -26.72 -21.04 23.48
N GLU A 271 -27.65 -20.16 23.09
CA GLU A 271 -28.82 -20.50 22.24
C GLU A 271 -28.52 -20.49 20.73
N MET A 272 -27.36 -19.99 20.29
CA MET A 272 -27.03 -19.90 18.86
C MET A 272 -26.16 -21.07 18.42
N GLY A 273 -26.43 -21.57 17.21
CA GLY A 273 -25.63 -22.64 16.61
C GLY A 273 -24.24 -22.15 16.17
N ALA A 274 -23.27 -23.07 16.13
CA ALA A 274 -21.96 -22.78 15.57
C ALA A 274 -22.06 -22.66 14.04
N CYS A 275 -21.33 -21.71 13.45
CA CYS A 275 -21.28 -21.57 12.00
C CYS A 275 -20.75 -22.84 11.31
N SER A 276 -21.38 -23.29 10.24
CA SER A 276 -20.95 -24.48 9.49
C SER A 276 -19.53 -24.41 8.90
N ARG A 277 -18.98 -23.20 8.70
CA ARG A 277 -17.62 -23.01 8.14
C ARG A 277 -16.54 -22.75 9.19
N CYS A 278 -16.88 -22.19 10.35
CA CYS A 278 -15.89 -21.74 11.33
C CYS A 278 -16.35 -21.90 12.79
N GLY A 279 -17.37 -22.73 13.01
CA GLY A 279 -17.94 -23.07 14.30
C GLY A 279 -17.10 -24.09 15.05
#